data_AF-A0A1G0VH62-F1
#
_entry.id   AF-A0A1G0VH62-F1
#
_cell.length_a   1.000
_cell.length_b   1.000
_cell.length_c   1.000
_cell.angle_alpha   90.00
_cell.angle_beta   90.00
_cell.angle_gamma   90.00
#
_symmetry.space_group_name_H-M   'P 1'
#
loop_
_entity.id
_entity.type
_entity.pdbx_description
1 polymer ?
#
loop_
_entity_poly.entity_id
_entity_poly.type
_entity_poly.pdbx_seq_one_letter_code
_entity_poly.pdbx_strand_id
1 'polypeptide(L)'
;MSATFTSIFWLAQPIMNLIDDFFGFLSSESAALLGNNLFSDFISTGIISGTGSVLIFLPQILILFLLLGFLEDTGYLARGAMLVDKPLSKIGLNGKSFVPMLSGFACAIPAMMATRTIPNKRERFLTIFILPLMSCSARLPVYALLIAFLLPAEKSWLGGIFLAVIYIFSITSSIIVASIINKFKHKIVKEEDNSSFILELPAYRRPKLSFIFVNSYMNAKIYLKKAGPIILAFSIILWFLTYFPNTNPTVETNNLSSEEITQAKEIERLSTSYASDLGKLIQPVMTPLGMDWRVGVSLISAFAAREVFVSSLALIFKVTDENDTFQQSMIQSMREATIGETNQKLFTAATITGLIVFFVFAMQCLSTVAVSKKETGGWRIPLLQIIIFTSLAYLLTFITVNGLRIIGIS
;
A
#
# COMPACT_ATOMS: atom_id res chain seq x y z
N MET A 1 -14.11 15.25 -3.44
CA MET A 1 -13.22 14.08 -3.26
C MET A 1 -11.91 14.27 -4.02
N SER A 2 -11.89 14.52 -5.34
CA SER A 2 -10.62 14.81 -6.05
C SER A 2 -9.88 16.02 -5.45
N ALA A 3 -10.56 17.14 -5.23
CA ALA A 3 -9.97 18.34 -4.63
C ALA A 3 -9.40 18.10 -3.21
N THR A 4 -10.09 17.31 -2.39
CA THR A 4 -9.61 16.95 -1.04
C THR A 4 -8.40 16.02 -1.12
N PHE A 5 -8.36 15.10 -2.08
CA PHE A 5 -7.20 14.23 -2.30
C PHE A 5 -5.98 15.03 -2.80
N THR A 6 -6.13 15.86 -3.83
CA THR A 6 -5.01 16.69 -4.35
C THR A 6 -4.46 17.62 -3.27
N SER A 7 -5.33 18.20 -2.43
CA SER A 7 -4.90 19.04 -1.32
C SER A 7 -4.05 18.29 -0.28
N ILE A 8 -4.29 16.98 -0.06
CA ILE A 8 -3.50 16.18 0.88
C ILE A 8 -2.05 16.02 0.38
N PHE A 9 -1.87 15.67 -0.90
CA PHE A 9 -0.53 15.45 -1.47
C PHE A 9 0.27 16.73 -1.58
N TRP A 10 -0.36 17.77 -2.10
CA TRP A 10 0.31 19.06 -2.30
C TRP A 10 0.75 19.69 -0.96
N LEU A 11 -0.06 19.53 0.09
CA LEU A 11 0.28 20.05 1.41
C LEU A 11 1.28 19.15 2.17
N ALA A 12 1.29 17.84 1.90
CA ALA A 12 2.21 16.90 2.54
C ALA A 12 3.63 16.95 1.94
N GLN A 13 3.77 17.05 0.62
CA GLN A 13 5.07 16.99 -0.07
C GLN A 13 6.19 17.86 0.52
N PRO A 14 6.01 19.17 0.81
CA PRO A 14 7.11 19.98 1.32
C PRO A 14 7.60 19.50 2.69
N ILE A 15 6.70 18.97 3.53
CA ILE A 15 7.06 18.42 4.84
C ILE A 15 7.74 17.05 4.68
N MET A 16 7.31 16.25 3.70
CA MET A 16 7.94 14.96 3.40
C MET A 16 9.38 15.14 2.96
N ASN A 17 9.65 16.07 2.03
CA ASN A 17 11.00 16.34 1.53
C ASN A 17 11.92 16.83 2.66
N LEU A 18 11.43 17.70 3.55
CA LEU A 18 12.21 18.18 4.69
C LEU A 18 12.63 17.03 5.62
N ILE A 19 11.73 16.07 5.86
CA ILE A 19 12.04 14.88 6.66
C ILE A 19 13.08 14.02 5.95
N ASP A 20 12.92 13.81 4.64
CA ASP A 20 13.85 13.02 3.83
C ASP A 20 15.26 13.61 3.83
N ASP A 21 15.38 14.91 3.55
CA ASP A 21 16.65 15.66 3.58
C ASP A 21 17.32 15.57 4.96
N PHE A 22 16.54 15.70 6.03
CA PHE A 22 17.04 15.62 7.40
C PHE A 22 17.62 14.23 7.73
N PHE A 23 16.92 13.16 7.36
CA PHE A 23 17.40 11.79 7.60
C PHE A 23 18.51 11.38 6.64
N GLY A 24 18.51 11.89 5.41
CA GLY A 24 19.60 11.73 4.46
C GLY A 24 20.89 12.36 4.98
N PHE A 25 20.83 13.60 5.47
CA PHE A 25 21.95 14.28 6.11
C PHE A 25 22.47 13.54 7.34
N LEU A 26 21.57 13.06 8.21
CA LEU A 26 21.95 12.26 9.37
C LEU A 26 22.64 10.94 8.98
N SER A 27 22.23 10.32 7.89
CA SER A 27 22.78 9.05 7.41
C SER A 27 24.21 9.24 6.86
N SER A 28 24.42 10.27 6.04
CA SER A 28 25.73 10.57 5.45
C SER A 28 26.76 11.02 6.50
N GLU A 29 26.37 11.89 7.43
CA GLU A 29 27.22 12.32 8.54
C GLU A 29 27.59 11.14 9.46
N SER A 30 26.64 10.25 9.73
CA SER A 30 26.91 9.04 10.52
C SER A 30 27.92 8.13 9.80
N ALA A 31 27.77 7.95 8.48
CA ALA A 31 28.72 7.16 7.69
C ALA A 31 30.13 7.77 7.69
N ALA A 32 30.23 9.11 7.61
CA ALA A 32 31.49 9.83 7.64
C ALA A 32 32.21 9.72 8.99
N LEU A 33 31.47 9.80 10.11
CA LEU A 33 32.02 9.73 11.48
C LEU A 33 32.46 8.32 11.89
N LEU A 34 31.72 7.29 11.48
CA LEU A 34 31.93 5.89 11.91
C LEU A 34 32.88 5.10 10.98
N GLY A 35 33.23 5.66 9.81
CA GLY A 35 34.10 5.03 8.82
C GLY A 35 33.45 3.86 8.06
N ASN A 36 34.24 3.13 7.27
CA ASN A 36 33.75 2.03 6.43
C ASN A 36 33.74 0.68 7.19
N ASN A 37 32.81 0.55 8.13
CA ASN A 37 32.63 -0.64 8.97
C ASN A 37 31.17 -1.13 8.88
N LEU A 38 30.96 -2.43 9.09
CA LEU A 38 29.62 -3.04 9.11
C LEU A 38 28.67 -2.37 10.11
N PHE A 39 29.22 -1.90 11.24
CA PHE A 39 28.47 -1.15 12.25
C PHE A 39 28.03 0.24 11.77
N SER A 40 28.86 0.89 10.95
CA SER A 40 28.54 2.16 10.30
C SER A 40 27.37 1.98 9.34
N ASP A 41 27.47 0.99 8.43
CA ASP A 41 26.42 0.66 7.46
C ASP A 41 25.10 0.32 8.15
N PHE A 42 25.15 -0.45 9.25
CA PHE A 42 23.96 -0.82 10.00
C PHE A 42 23.26 0.39 10.62
N ILE A 43 24.02 1.34 11.18
CA ILE A 43 23.44 2.53 11.79
C ILE A 43 22.93 3.50 10.71
N SER A 44 23.74 3.83 9.72
CA SER A 44 23.39 4.78 8.66
C SER A 44 22.25 4.27 7.79
N THR A 45 22.48 3.17 7.07
CA THR A 45 21.52 2.64 6.08
C THR A 45 20.45 1.75 6.70
N GLY A 46 20.74 1.05 7.79
CA GLY A 46 19.77 0.17 8.44
C GLY A 46 18.78 0.93 9.35
N ILE A 47 19.30 1.67 10.34
CA ILE A 47 18.48 2.31 11.38
C ILE A 47 18.04 3.73 10.98
N ILE A 48 18.96 4.60 10.56
CA ILE A 48 18.66 6.02 10.29
C ILE A 48 17.76 6.13 9.05
N SER A 49 18.17 5.57 7.92
CA SER A 49 17.34 5.54 6.70
C SER A 49 16.03 4.76 6.93
N GLY A 50 16.08 3.65 7.69
CA GLY A 50 14.88 2.92 8.09
C GLY A 50 13.89 3.77 8.90
N THR A 51 14.37 4.60 9.84
CA THR A 51 13.55 5.51 10.64
C THR A 51 13.00 6.66 9.80
N GLY A 52 13.81 7.20 8.87
CA GLY A 52 13.37 8.21 7.90
C GLY A 52 12.20 7.71 7.06
N SER A 53 12.27 6.47 6.56
CA SER A 53 11.19 5.84 5.79
C SER A 53 9.86 5.70 6.56
N VAL A 54 9.90 5.63 7.90
CA VAL A 54 8.70 5.61 8.74
C VAL A 54 8.14 7.02 8.92
N LEU A 55 9.02 8.00 9.16
CA LEU A 55 8.62 9.36 9.50
C LEU A 55 8.16 10.16 8.29
N ILE A 56 8.66 9.87 7.09
CA ILE A 56 8.29 10.57 5.86
C ILE A 56 6.78 10.51 5.58
N PHE A 57 6.08 9.46 6.03
CA PHE A 57 4.63 9.32 5.82
C PHE A 57 3.76 9.97 6.91
N LEU A 58 4.35 10.36 8.04
CA LEU A 58 3.62 10.96 9.16
C LEU A 58 2.82 12.23 8.77
N PRO A 59 3.36 13.18 7.99
CA PRO A 59 2.64 14.40 7.61
C PRO A 59 1.38 14.07 6.81
N GLN A 60 1.48 13.15 5.86
CA GLN A 60 0.37 12.76 5.01
C GLN A 60 -0.77 12.11 5.80
N ILE A 61 -0.44 11.24 6.77
CA ILE A 61 -1.42 10.62 7.67
C ILE A 61 -2.13 11.67 8.53
N LEU A 62 -1.39 12.64 9.06
CA LEU A 62 -1.95 13.71 9.90
C LEU A 62 -2.95 14.56 9.12
N ILE A 63 -2.59 14.99 7.91
CA ILE A 63 -3.46 15.81 7.04
C ILE A 63 -4.71 15.01 6.63
N LEU A 64 -4.56 13.73 6.30
CA LEU A 64 -5.69 12.86 5.99
C LEU A 64 -6.69 12.76 7.16
N PHE A 65 -6.21 12.48 8.38
CA PHE A 65 -7.10 12.36 9.55
C PHE A 65 -7.73 13.70 9.92
N LEU A 66 -7.03 14.81 9.71
CA LEU A 66 -7.58 16.16 9.93
C LEU A 66 -8.75 16.42 8.96
N LEU A 67 -8.57 16.09 7.68
CA LEU A 67 -9.60 16.26 6.67
C LEU A 67 -10.78 15.30 6.87
N LEU A 68 -10.51 14.04 7.24
CA LEU A 68 -11.55 13.06 7.55
C LEU A 68 -12.37 13.48 8.78
N GLY A 69 -11.69 13.94 9.85
CA GLY A 69 -12.35 14.43 11.05
C GLY A 69 -13.26 15.64 10.77
N PHE A 70 -12.85 16.52 9.86
CA PHE A 70 -13.71 17.62 9.40
C PHE A 70 -14.97 17.13 8.68
N LEU A 71 -14.86 16.10 7.83
CA LEU A 71 -16.01 15.50 7.13
C LEU A 71 -16.95 14.75 8.08
N GLU A 72 -16.41 14.13 9.12
CA GLU A 72 -17.16 13.38 10.13
C GLU A 72 -17.93 14.32 11.06
N ASP A 73 -17.26 15.33 11.63
CA ASP A 73 -17.86 16.27 12.59
C ASP A 73 -18.93 17.19 11.97
N THR A 74 -18.85 17.46 10.66
CA THR A 74 -19.88 18.23 9.94
C THR A 74 -21.19 17.45 9.75
N GLY A 75 -21.19 16.13 10.00
CA GLY A 75 -22.36 15.27 9.79
C GLY A 75 -22.63 14.96 8.31
N TYR A 76 -21.72 15.30 7.40
CA TYR A 76 -21.84 15.02 5.97
C TYR A 76 -21.91 13.50 5.71
N LEU A 77 -21.15 12.71 6.47
CA LEU A 77 -21.12 11.25 6.34
C LEU A 77 -22.47 10.60 6.69
N ALA A 78 -23.16 11.13 7.70
CA ALA A 78 -24.45 10.61 8.12
C ALA A 78 -25.57 10.89 7.11
N ARG A 79 -25.52 12.01 6.38
CA ARG A 79 -26.44 12.28 5.26
C ARG A 79 -26.09 11.46 4.03
N GLY A 80 -24.80 11.28 3.74
CA GLY A 80 -24.34 10.38 2.69
C GLY A 80 -24.92 8.97 2.86
N ALA A 81 -25.01 8.46 4.09
CA ALA A 81 -25.59 7.16 4.38
C ALA A 81 -27.03 6.99 3.89
N MET A 82 -27.88 8.03 4.00
CA MET A 82 -29.25 7.98 3.46
C MET A 82 -29.27 7.92 1.93
N LEU A 83 -28.40 8.68 1.26
CA LEU A 83 -28.38 8.73 -0.21
C LEU A 83 -28.00 7.38 -0.82
N VAL A 84 -27.13 6.63 -0.14
CA VAL A 84 -26.59 5.36 -0.63
C VAL A 84 -27.31 4.14 -0.03
N ASP A 85 -28.31 4.33 0.84
CA ASP A 85 -29.10 3.23 1.43
C ASP A 85 -29.83 2.39 0.36
N LYS A 86 -30.52 3.04 -0.58
CA LYS A 86 -31.27 2.36 -1.64
C LYS A 86 -30.40 1.50 -2.58
N PRO A 87 -29.22 1.93 -3.05
CA PRO A 87 -28.33 1.04 -3.80
C PRO A 87 -27.69 -0.04 -2.92
N LEU A 88 -27.38 0.22 -1.65
CA LEU A 88 -26.82 -0.80 -0.74
C LEU A 88 -27.82 -1.91 -0.41
N SER A 89 -29.09 -1.58 -0.21
CA SER A 89 -30.14 -2.56 0.10
C SER A 89 -30.35 -3.57 -1.02
N LYS A 90 -30.16 -3.18 -2.29
CA LYS A 90 -30.15 -4.11 -3.43
C LYS A 90 -29.05 -5.18 -3.36
N ILE A 91 -27.97 -4.89 -2.65
CA ILE A 91 -26.80 -5.76 -2.50
C ILE A 91 -26.89 -6.58 -1.20
N GLY A 92 -27.92 -6.36 -0.38
CA GLY A 92 -28.08 -7.01 0.94
C GLY A 92 -27.31 -6.33 2.07
N LEU A 93 -26.99 -5.03 1.91
CA LEU A 93 -26.38 -4.18 2.92
C LEU A 93 -27.36 -3.10 3.38
N ASN A 94 -27.09 -2.48 4.53
CA ASN A 94 -27.91 -1.41 5.10
C ASN A 94 -27.19 -0.06 4.98
N GLY A 95 -27.92 1.05 4.96
CA GLY A 95 -27.36 2.41 5.00
C GLY A 95 -26.38 2.62 6.17
N LYS A 96 -26.52 1.90 7.29
CA LYS A 96 -25.52 1.91 8.38
C LYS A 96 -24.14 1.38 7.96
N SER A 97 -24.05 0.54 6.93
CA SER A 97 -22.78 0.05 6.36
C SER A 97 -22.02 1.12 5.57
N PHE A 98 -22.69 2.20 5.15
CA PHE A 98 -22.03 3.30 4.42
C PHE A 98 -20.95 3.98 5.25
N VAL A 99 -21.21 4.23 6.55
CA VAL A 99 -20.25 4.91 7.43
C VAL A 99 -18.95 4.09 7.59
N PRO A 100 -18.99 2.78 7.92
CA PRO A 100 -17.83 1.91 7.86
C PRO A 100 -17.17 1.88 6.47
N MET A 101 -17.93 1.71 5.39
CA MET A 101 -17.36 1.63 4.02
C MET A 101 -16.59 2.90 3.64
N LEU A 102 -17.15 4.07 3.97
CA LEU A 102 -16.50 5.35 3.73
C LEU A 102 -15.24 5.51 4.58
N SER A 103 -15.31 5.14 5.86
CA SER A 103 -14.13 5.10 6.74
C SER A 103 -13.05 4.14 6.21
N GLY A 104 -13.43 3.10 5.45
CA GLY A 104 -12.52 2.13 4.85
C GLY A 104 -11.56 2.75 3.82
N PHE A 105 -11.99 3.79 3.10
CA PHE A 105 -11.11 4.56 2.20
C PHE A 105 -10.02 5.33 2.95
N ALA A 106 -10.26 5.71 4.20
CA ALA A 106 -9.22 6.27 5.04
C ALA A 106 -8.33 5.14 5.59
N CYS A 107 -8.92 4.25 6.40
CA CYS A 107 -8.25 3.11 6.97
C CYS A 107 -9.25 1.98 7.29
N ALA A 108 -8.90 0.75 6.91
CA ALA A 108 -9.74 -0.41 7.16
C ALA A 108 -9.88 -0.78 8.65
N ILE A 109 -8.93 -0.39 9.52
CA ILE A 109 -8.95 -0.70 10.95
C ILE A 109 -10.15 -0.03 11.68
N PRO A 110 -10.26 1.31 11.72
CA PRO A 110 -11.39 1.97 12.36
C PRO A 110 -12.71 1.63 11.66
N ALA A 111 -12.68 1.43 10.34
CA ALA A 111 -13.84 1.00 9.57
C ALA A 111 -14.40 -0.34 10.05
N MET A 112 -13.54 -1.34 10.27
CA MET A 112 -13.95 -2.65 10.79
C MET A 112 -14.52 -2.53 12.21
N MET A 113 -13.95 -1.68 13.06
CA MET A 113 -14.49 -1.45 14.40
C MET A 113 -15.85 -0.73 14.37
N ALA A 114 -16.04 0.19 13.42
CA ALA A 114 -17.30 0.92 13.24
C ALA A 114 -18.47 -0.01 12.81
N THR A 115 -18.18 -1.20 12.27
CA THR A 115 -19.22 -2.18 11.91
C THR A 115 -20.03 -2.69 13.12
N ARG A 116 -19.58 -2.45 14.35
CA ARG A 116 -20.34 -2.73 15.59
C ARG A 116 -21.67 -1.98 15.67
N THR A 117 -21.81 -0.89 14.92
CA THR A 117 -23.05 -0.11 14.84
C THR A 117 -24.13 -0.80 13.99
N ILE A 118 -23.78 -1.86 13.25
CA ILE A 118 -24.69 -2.63 12.42
C ILE A 118 -25.32 -3.74 13.30
N PRO A 119 -26.64 -3.71 13.56
CA PRO A 119 -27.29 -4.64 14.47
C PRO A 119 -27.37 -6.06 13.91
N ASN A 120 -27.58 -6.18 12.58
CA ASN A 120 -27.65 -7.47 11.92
C ASN A 120 -26.24 -8.04 11.76
N LYS A 121 -25.98 -9.19 12.39
CA LYS A 121 -24.68 -9.87 12.33
C LYS A 121 -24.26 -10.15 10.90
N ARG A 122 -25.20 -10.46 10.01
CA ARG A 122 -24.93 -10.79 8.61
C ARG A 122 -24.40 -9.61 7.82
N GLU A 123 -25.11 -8.49 7.88
CA GLU A 123 -24.70 -7.23 7.25
C GLU A 123 -23.35 -6.78 7.81
N ARG A 124 -23.14 -6.95 9.13
CA ARG A 124 -21.86 -6.70 9.78
C ARG A 124 -20.75 -7.57 9.20
N PHE A 125 -20.96 -8.88 9.07
CA PHE A 125 -19.97 -9.80 8.49
C PHE A 125 -19.67 -9.48 7.03
N LEU A 126 -20.70 -9.23 6.22
CA LEU A 126 -20.55 -8.86 4.82
C LEU A 126 -19.76 -7.55 4.68
N THR A 127 -20.07 -6.55 5.53
CA THR A 127 -19.33 -5.29 5.58
C THR A 127 -17.86 -5.52 5.95
N ILE A 128 -17.56 -6.28 7.01
CA ILE A 128 -16.18 -6.63 7.40
C ILE A 128 -15.43 -7.31 6.25
N PHE A 129 -16.10 -8.15 5.46
CA PHE A 129 -15.51 -8.86 4.33
C PHE A 129 -15.16 -7.95 3.16
N ILE A 130 -15.98 -6.95 2.89
CA ILE A 130 -15.83 -6.04 1.76
C ILE A 130 -14.85 -4.90 2.07
N LEU A 131 -14.75 -4.46 3.34
CA LEU A 131 -13.91 -3.33 3.74
C LEU A 131 -12.45 -3.37 3.23
N PRO A 132 -11.76 -4.52 3.16
CA PRO A 132 -10.39 -4.59 2.65
C PRO A 132 -10.24 -4.38 1.14
N LEU A 133 -11.34 -4.50 0.37
CA LEU A 133 -11.37 -4.15 -1.06
C LEU A 133 -11.46 -2.64 -1.27
N MET A 134 -11.89 -1.88 -0.25
CA MET A 134 -11.80 -0.43 -0.30
C MET A 134 -10.33 -0.02 -0.31
N SER A 135 -9.93 0.71 -1.35
CA SER A 135 -8.56 1.22 -1.44
C SER A 135 -8.34 2.28 -0.38
N CYS A 136 -7.65 1.89 0.70
CA CYS A 136 -7.30 2.81 1.77
C CYS A 136 -6.21 3.81 1.32
N SER A 137 -6.17 4.96 1.99
CA SER A 137 -5.15 6.00 1.78
C SER A 137 -3.70 5.50 1.72
N ALA A 138 -3.35 4.48 2.52
CA ALA A 138 -2.00 3.89 2.54
C ALA A 138 -1.60 3.17 1.23
N ARG A 139 -2.54 2.86 0.32
CA ARG A 139 -2.22 2.35 -1.02
C ARG A 139 -1.81 3.45 -2.00
N LEU A 140 -2.07 4.71 -1.65
CA LEU A 140 -1.89 5.82 -2.59
C LEU A 140 -0.41 6.04 -2.96
N PRO A 141 0.58 5.97 -2.05
CA PRO A 141 2.00 6.07 -2.44
C PRO A 141 2.41 5.01 -3.47
N VAL A 142 1.92 3.77 -3.31
CA VAL A 142 2.17 2.68 -4.25
C VAL A 142 1.54 2.98 -5.61
N TYR A 143 0.27 3.38 -5.64
CA TYR A 143 -0.38 3.77 -6.90
C TYR A 143 0.28 4.97 -7.55
N ALA A 144 0.71 5.97 -6.78
CA ALA A 144 1.39 7.15 -7.29
C ALA A 144 2.69 6.75 -8.02
N LEU A 145 3.51 5.90 -7.41
CA LEU A 145 4.73 5.38 -8.03
C LEU A 145 4.44 4.62 -9.32
N LEU A 146 3.50 3.65 -9.28
CA LEU A 146 3.16 2.82 -10.43
C LEU A 146 2.55 3.63 -11.59
N ILE A 147 1.70 4.61 -11.29
CA ILE A 147 1.11 5.51 -12.29
C ILE A 147 2.18 6.46 -12.87
N ALA A 148 3.08 6.96 -12.03
CA ALA A 148 4.17 7.84 -12.47
C ALA A 148 5.17 7.14 -13.40
N PHE A 149 5.32 5.81 -13.30
CA PHE A 149 6.06 5.05 -14.30
C PHE A 149 5.34 5.02 -15.65
N LEU A 150 4.02 4.80 -15.65
CA LEU A 150 3.24 4.59 -16.88
C LEU A 150 3.02 5.88 -17.68
N LEU A 151 2.98 7.03 -17.00
CA LEU A 151 2.71 8.33 -17.59
C LEU A 151 3.96 9.20 -17.70
N PRO A 152 4.12 9.99 -18.77
CA PRO A 152 5.16 11.02 -18.84
C PRO A 152 4.94 12.11 -17.79
N ALA A 153 6.02 12.63 -17.19
CA ALA A 153 5.98 13.66 -16.14
C ALA A 153 5.19 14.92 -16.55
N GLU A 154 5.21 15.27 -17.84
CA GLU A 154 4.52 16.43 -18.41
C GLU A 154 2.99 16.38 -18.29
N LYS A 155 2.40 15.18 -18.11
CA LYS A 155 0.94 14.97 -18.11
C LYS A 155 0.38 14.60 -16.75
N SER A 156 0.75 15.36 -15.72
CA SER A 156 0.33 15.14 -14.33
C SER A 156 -1.20 15.06 -14.14
N TRP A 157 -2.01 15.75 -14.96
CA TRP A 157 -3.48 15.70 -14.89
C TRP A 157 -4.06 14.31 -15.21
N LEU A 158 -3.41 13.56 -16.11
CA LEU A 158 -3.80 12.19 -16.46
C LEU A 158 -3.61 11.24 -15.28
N GLY A 159 -2.58 11.45 -14.45
CA GLY A 159 -2.35 10.64 -13.25
C GLY A 159 -3.53 10.70 -12.28
N GLY A 160 -4.14 11.88 -12.11
CA GLY A 160 -5.34 12.06 -11.29
C GLY A 160 -6.56 11.30 -11.84
N ILE A 161 -6.72 11.23 -13.16
CA ILE A 161 -7.80 10.47 -13.81
C ILE A 161 -7.58 8.97 -13.61
N PHE A 162 -6.37 8.47 -13.84
CA PHE A 162 -6.02 7.07 -13.60
C PHE A 162 -6.30 6.67 -12.15
N LEU A 163 -5.92 7.52 -11.20
CA LEU A 163 -6.22 7.29 -9.79
C LEU A 163 -7.73 7.25 -9.53
N ALA A 164 -8.52 8.18 -10.10
CA ALA A 164 -9.97 8.15 -9.99
C ALA A 164 -10.57 6.85 -10.58
N VAL A 165 -10.06 6.38 -11.71
CA VAL A 165 -10.47 5.10 -12.33
C VAL A 165 -10.17 3.93 -11.41
N ILE A 166 -8.99 3.86 -10.79
CA ILE A 166 -8.61 2.80 -9.84
C ILE A 166 -9.55 2.79 -8.62
N TYR A 167 -9.89 3.97 -8.08
CA TYR A 167 -10.80 4.06 -6.94
C TYR A 167 -12.22 3.65 -7.31
N ILE A 168 -12.74 4.10 -8.46
CA ILE A 168 -14.04 3.67 -8.99
C ILE A 168 -14.04 2.15 -9.22
N PHE A 169 -12.97 1.62 -9.80
CA PHE A 169 -12.80 0.19 -10.02
C PHE A 169 -12.79 -0.61 -8.70
N SER A 170 -12.17 -0.07 -7.64
CA SER A 170 -12.21 -0.69 -6.31
C SER A 170 -13.63 -0.70 -5.71
N ILE A 171 -14.40 0.38 -5.89
CA ILE A 171 -15.80 0.48 -5.45
C ILE A 171 -16.67 -0.54 -6.19
N THR A 172 -16.58 -0.57 -7.52
CA THR A 172 -17.38 -1.48 -8.35
C THR A 172 -17.02 -2.93 -8.09
N SER A 173 -15.74 -3.24 -7.99
CA SER A 173 -15.23 -4.56 -7.58
C SER A 173 -15.80 -4.98 -6.22
N SER A 174 -15.73 -4.10 -5.21
CA SER A 174 -16.31 -4.33 -3.90
C SER A 174 -17.80 -4.67 -3.97
N ILE A 175 -18.57 -3.91 -4.75
CA ILE A 175 -20.00 -4.14 -4.96
C ILE A 175 -20.27 -5.49 -5.66
N ILE A 176 -19.44 -5.86 -6.64
CA ILE A 176 -19.55 -7.13 -7.35
C ILE A 176 -19.28 -8.29 -6.39
N VAL A 177 -18.18 -8.24 -5.62
CA VAL A 177 -17.84 -9.25 -4.63
C VAL A 177 -18.92 -9.35 -3.55
N ALA A 178 -19.44 -8.22 -3.07
CA ALA A 178 -20.57 -8.16 -2.15
C ALA A 178 -21.81 -8.89 -2.69
N SER A 179 -22.16 -8.60 -3.94
CA SER A 179 -23.32 -9.20 -4.62
C SER A 179 -23.14 -10.71 -4.83
N ILE A 180 -21.93 -11.14 -5.18
CA ILE A 180 -21.58 -12.56 -5.31
C ILE A 180 -21.77 -13.27 -3.97
N ILE A 181 -21.19 -12.74 -2.89
CA ILE A 181 -21.31 -13.34 -1.54
C ILE A 181 -22.78 -13.38 -1.10
N ASN A 182 -23.54 -12.31 -1.36
CA ASN A 182 -24.97 -12.25 -1.06
C ASN A 182 -25.79 -13.23 -1.92
N LYS A 183 -25.34 -13.61 -3.12
CA LYS A 183 -26.01 -14.60 -3.96
C LYS A 183 -25.72 -16.04 -3.53
N PHE A 184 -24.51 -16.32 -3.04
CA PHE A 184 -24.12 -17.62 -2.46
C PHE A 184 -24.62 -17.82 -0.99
N LYS A 185 -25.45 -16.88 -0.51
CA LYS A 185 -25.99 -16.73 0.86
C LYS A 185 -26.73 -17.96 1.41
N HIS A 186 -27.47 -18.71 0.58
CA HIS A 186 -28.25 -19.87 1.05
C HIS A 186 -27.42 -21.00 1.66
N LYS A 187 -26.11 -21.05 1.40
CA LYS A 187 -25.22 -22.12 1.85
C LYS A 187 -24.43 -21.80 3.14
N ILE A 188 -24.38 -20.53 3.58
CA ILE A 188 -23.39 -20.08 4.58
C ILE A 188 -24.02 -19.46 5.85
N VAL A 189 -25.12 -18.71 5.78
CA VAL A 189 -25.72 -18.09 6.99
C VAL A 189 -27.26 -18.14 6.95
N LYS A 190 -27.88 -18.68 8.02
CA LYS A 190 -29.29 -19.12 8.11
C LYS A 190 -30.25 -18.21 8.93
N GLU A 191 -29.95 -16.94 9.17
CA GLU A 191 -30.88 -16.00 9.86
C GLU A 191 -31.97 -15.39 8.91
N GLU A 192 -32.84 -14.51 9.38
CA GLU A 192 -33.85 -13.81 8.57
C GLU A 192 -33.46 -12.34 8.33
N ASP A 193 -33.81 -11.79 7.16
CA ASP A 193 -33.57 -10.38 6.80
C ASP A 193 -34.64 -9.48 7.44
N ASN A 194 -34.42 -9.04 8.67
CA ASN A 194 -35.25 -8.02 9.31
C ASN A 194 -34.39 -6.82 9.72
N SER A 195 -33.89 -6.05 8.74
CA SER A 195 -33.30 -4.73 9.02
C SER A 195 -34.28 -3.62 8.63
N SER A 196 -35.14 -3.24 9.58
CA SER A 196 -35.91 -1.99 9.47
C SER A 196 -34.95 -0.82 9.68
N PHE A 197 -34.55 -0.17 8.59
CA PHE A 197 -33.68 1.00 8.63
C PHE A 197 -34.53 2.26 8.81
N ILE A 198 -34.70 2.68 10.07
CA ILE A 198 -35.20 4.01 10.41
C ILE A 198 -33.97 4.81 10.85
N LEU A 199 -33.52 5.74 9.99
CA LEU A 199 -32.43 6.66 10.32
C LEU A 199 -33.02 8.03 10.63
N GLU A 200 -32.92 8.48 11.88
CA GLU A 200 -33.17 9.88 12.21
C GLU A 200 -32.02 10.72 11.65
N LEU A 201 -32.33 11.67 10.76
CA LEU A 201 -31.33 12.56 10.16
C LEU A 201 -30.66 13.43 11.24
N PRO A 202 -29.34 13.34 11.45
CA PRO A 202 -28.66 14.25 12.36
C PRO A 202 -28.57 15.67 11.77
N ALA A 203 -28.74 16.67 12.64
CA ALA A 203 -28.54 18.08 12.28
C ALA A 203 -27.07 18.38 11.91
N TYR A 204 -26.85 19.34 11.02
CA TYR A 204 -25.51 19.81 10.67
C TYR A 204 -24.87 20.45 11.90
N ARG A 205 -23.66 20.02 12.27
CA ARG A 205 -22.92 20.55 13.41
C ARG A 205 -21.69 21.30 12.92
N ARG A 206 -21.34 22.39 13.61
CA ARG A 206 -20.07 23.07 13.34
C ARG A 206 -18.93 22.22 13.90
N PRO A 207 -17.92 21.85 13.09
CA PRO A 207 -16.83 21.00 13.55
C PRO A 207 -16.01 21.71 14.61
N LYS A 208 -15.69 21.01 15.71
CA LYS A 208 -14.82 21.56 16.76
C LYS A 208 -13.38 21.28 16.35
N LEU A 209 -12.69 22.29 15.83
CA LEU A 209 -11.31 22.17 15.36
C LEU A 209 -10.38 21.56 16.41
N SER A 210 -10.56 21.89 17.69
CA SER A 210 -9.78 21.31 18.79
C SER A 210 -9.91 19.79 18.89
N PHE A 211 -11.12 19.25 18.71
CA PHE A 211 -11.35 17.80 18.73
C PHE A 211 -10.68 17.12 17.53
N ILE A 212 -10.79 17.73 16.35
CA ILE A 212 -10.16 17.22 15.12
C ILE A 212 -8.64 17.17 15.28
N PHE A 213 -7.99 18.23 15.75
CA PHE A 213 -6.54 18.26 15.96
C PHE A 213 -6.08 17.23 16.98
N VAL A 214 -6.78 17.10 18.11
CA VAL A 214 -6.46 16.09 19.14
C VAL A 214 -6.61 14.69 18.59
N ASN A 215 -7.68 14.41 17.83
CA ASN A 215 -7.90 13.11 17.20
C ASN A 215 -6.82 12.80 16.17
N SER A 216 -6.46 13.75 15.29
CA SER A 216 -5.38 13.59 14.32
C SER A 216 -4.03 13.32 15.00
N TYR A 217 -3.71 14.06 16.06
CA TYR A 217 -2.49 13.84 16.85
C TYR A 217 -2.48 12.46 17.53
N MET A 218 -3.60 12.04 18.10
CA MET A 218 -3.74 10.72 18.73
C MET A 218 -3.55 9.60 17.71
N ASN A 219 -4.13 9.73 16.51
CA ASN A 219 -3.95 8.76 15.44
C ASN A 219 -2.50 8.72 14.93
N ALA A 220 -1.85 9.88 14.79
CA ALA A 220 -0.43 9.97 14.46
C ALA A 220 0.46 9.29 15.51
N LYS A 221 0.16 9.48 16.81
CA LYS A 221 0.84 8.80 17.92
C LYS A 221 0.61 7.29 17.92
N ILE A 222 -0.60 6.84 17.59
CA ILE A 222 -0.92 5.42 17.45
C ILE A 222 -0.12 4.81 16.29
N TYR A 223 0.00 5.51 15.16
CA TYR A 223 0.83 5.10 14.03
C TYR A 223 2.30 4.95 14.47
N LEU A 224 2.88 5.98 15.11
CA LEU A 224 4.27 5.93 15.58
C LEU A 224 4.53 4.80 16.58
N LYS A 225 3.58 4.51 17.48
CA LYS A 225 3.77 3.48 18.52
C LYS A 225 3.47 2.05 18.06
N LYS A 226 2.57 1.88 17.09
CA LYS A 226 2.13 0.53 16.65
C LYS A 226 2.71 0.13 15.30
N ALA A 227 2.64 1.01 14.30
CA ALA A 227 3.14 0.71 12.96
C ALA A 227 4.64 0.98 12.85
N GLY A 228 5.13 2.08 13.43
CA GLY A 228 6.53 2.49 13.37
C GLY A 228 7.54 1.40 13.75
N PRO A 229 7.40 0.72 14.91
CA PRO A 229 8.35 -0.32 15.32
C PRO A 229 8.32 -1.55 14.41
N ILE A 230 7.14 -1.89 13.87
CA ILE A 230 6.99 -3.01 12.93
C ILE A 230 7.71 -2.68 11.63
N ILE A 231 7.49 -1.48 11.08
CA ILE A 231 8.13 -1.04 9.83
C ILE A 231 9.65 -0.95 10.01
N LEU A 232 10.12 -0.36 11.11
CA LEU A 232 11.54 -0.28 11.42
C LEU A 232 12.17 -1.68 11.57
N ALA A 233 11.51 -2.61 12.26
CA ALA A 233 11.97 -3.99 12.36
C ALA A 233 12.05 -4.66 10.98
N PHE A 234 11.05 -4.47 10.11
CA PHE A 234 11.07 -4.98 8.74
C PHE A 234 12.17 -4.34 7.90
N SER A 235 12.42 -3.04 8.03
CA SER A 235 13.53 -2.35 7.35
C SER A 235 14.88 -2.92 7.77
N ILE A 236 15.07 -3.15 9.07
CA ILE A 236 16.29 -3.77 9.60
C ILE A 236 16.46 -5.22 9.10
N ILE A 237 15.38 -5.99 9.10
CA ILE A 237 15.38 -7.37 8.58
C ILE A 237 15.71 -7.37 7.08
N LEU A 238 15.07 -6.50 6.29
CA LEU A 238 15.35 -6.39 4.86
C LEU A 238 16.77 -5.92 4.58
N TRP A 239 17.27 -4.95 5.34
CA TRP A 239 18.66 -4.55 5.28
C TRP A 239 19.59 -5.74 5.56
N PHE A 240 19.33 -6.52 6.61
CA PHE A 240 20.13 -7.70 6.92
C PHE A 240 20.08 -8.75 5.79
N LEU A 241 18.89 -9.02 5.25
CA LEU A 241 18.70 -9.97 4.16
C LEU A 241 19.37 -9.52 2.85
N THR A 242 19.40 -8.22 2.58
CA THR A 242 20.02 -7.65 1.37
C THR A 242 21.52 -7.45 1.51
N TYR A 243 22.02 -7.25 2.73
CA TYR A 243 23.44 -7.03 3.01
C TYR A 243 24.24 -8.34 3.13
N PHE A 244 23.63 -9.41 3.67
CA PHE A 244 24.31 -10.69 3.88
C PHE A 244 23.90 -11.75 2.83
N PRO A 245 24.84 -12.62 2.38
CA PRO A 245 26.28 -12.59 2.65
C PRO A 245 26.99 -11.42 1.96
N ASN A 246 27.89 -10.74 2.70
CA ASN A 246 28.72 -9.66 2.17
C ASN A 246 29.92 -10.27 1.40
N THR A 247 29.63 -10.91 0.28
CA THR A 247 30.64 -11.36 -0.68
C THR A 247 31.14 -10.15 -1.49
N ASN A 248 32.43 -10.11 -1.80
CA ASN A 248 32.99 -9.14 -2.74
C ASN A 248 33.06 -9.82 -4.12
N PRO A 249 32.04 -9.69 -4.98
CA PRO A 249 32.06 -10.31 -6.29
C PRO A 249 33.17 -9.70 -7.17
N THR A 250 33.81 -10.55 -7.96
CA THR A 250 34.82 -10.16 -8.94
C THR A 250 34.13 -9.87 -10.27
N VAL A 251 33.81 -8.61 -10.52
CA VAL A 251 33.27 -8.14 -11.81
C VAL A 251 34.42 -7.92 -12.80
N GLU A 252 34.26 -8.38 -14.05
CA GLU A 252 35.23 -8.13 -15.12
C GLU A 252 35.38 -6.62 -15.37
N THR A 253 36.61 -6.11 -15.26
CA THR A 253 36.94 -4.68 -15.18
C THR A 253 37.23 -4.04 -16.54
N ASN A 254 37.03 -4.77 -17.64
CA ASN A 254 37.41 -4.30 -18.96
C ASN A 254 36.42 -3.23 -19.46
N ASN A 255 36.88 -1.97 -19.51
CA ASN A 255 36.25 -0.78 -20.10
C ASN A 255 35.09 -0.10 -19.33
N LEU A 256 34.98 -0.26 -18.00
CA LEU A 256 33.94 0.41 -17.19
C LEU A 256 34.53 1.53 -16.31
N SER A 257 33.77 2.61 -16.12
CA SER A 257 34.06 3.70 -15.17
C SER A 257 34.10 3.19 -13.72
N SER A 258 34.81 3.89 -12.83
CA SER A 258 34.88 3.54 -11.40
C SER A 258 33.50 3.51 -10.72
N GLU A 259 32.56 4.34 -11.17
CA GLU A 259 31.17 4.37 -10.69
C GLU A 259 30.38 3.15 -11.19
N GLU A 260 30.50 2.81 -12.48
CA GLU A 260 29.84 1.65 -13.10
C GLU A 260 30.32 0.32 -12.49
N ILE A 261 31.62 0.22 -12.16
CA ILE A 261 32.18 -0.94 -11.46
C ILE A 261 31.59 -1.10 -10.05
N THR A 262 31.33 0.02 -9.36
CA THR A 262 30.77 0.01 -8.01
C THR A 262 29.31 -0.43 -8.06
N GLN A 263 28.52 0.13 -8.98
CA GLN A 263 27.12 -0.28 -9.21
C GLN A 263 27.01 -1.76 -9.63
N ALA A 264 27.87 -2.22 -10.54
CA ALA A 264 27.86 -3.62 -10.99
C ALA A 264 28.17 -4.61 -9.85
N LYS A 265 29.18 -4.31 -9.02
CA LYS A 265 29.49 -5.11 -7.83
C LYS A 265 28.33 -5.15 -6.86
N GLU A 266 27.61 -4.05 -6.70
CA GLU A 266 26.47 -3.97 -5.80
C GLU A 266 25.25 -4.75 -6.27
N ILE A 267 24.96 -4.74 -7.57
CA ILE A 267 23.90 -5.54 -8.19
C ILE A 267 24.19 -7.04 -8.00
N GLU A 268 25.45 -7.44 -8.17
CA GLU A 268 25.87 -8.84 -7.99
C GLU A 268 25.88 -9.26 -6.50
N ARG A 269 26.19 -8.34 -5.59
CA ARG A 269 26.00 -8.57 -4.14
C ARG A 269 24.54 -8.81 -3.80
N LEU A 270 23.63 -8.04 -4.38
CA LEU A 270 22.19 -8.24 -4.16
C LEU A 270 21.69 -9.56 -4.76
N SER A 271 22.21 -10.02 -5.89
CA SER A 271 21.81 -11.28 -6.53
C SER A 271 22.28 -12.53 -5.75
N THR A 272 23.31 -12.38 -4.92
CA THR A 272 23.86 -13.42 -4.04
C THR A 272 23.43 -13.28 -2.58
N SER A 273 22.60 -12.28 -2.26
CA SER A 273 22.08 -12.02 -0.92
C SER A 273 21.03 -13.03 -0.45
N TYR A 274 20.83 -13.16 0.86
CA TYR A 274 19.74 -13.97 1.43
C TYR A 274 18.35 -13.52 0.97
N ALA A 275 18.19 -12.21 0.67
CA ALA A 275 16.97 -11.69 0.05
C ALA A 275 16.73 -12.33 -1.32
N SER A 276 17.78 -12.56 -2.11
CA SER A 276 17.67 -13.26 -3.40
C SER A 276 17.30 -14.72 -3.21
N ASP A 277 17.87 -15.41 -2.24
CA ASP A 277 17.56 -16.83 -1.99
C ASP A 277 16.11 -17.05 -1.56
N LEU A 278 15.60 -16.22 -0.64
CA LEU A 278 14.18 -16.23 -0.30
C LEU A 278 13.30 -15.79 -1.47
N GLY A 279 13.77 -14.82 -2.26
CA GLY A 279 13.07 -14.35 -3.45
C GLY A 279 12.92 -15.44 -4.52
N LYS A 280 13.96 -16.27 -4.74
CA LYS A 280 13.95 -17.39 -5.69
C LYS A 280 12.92 -18.45 -5.32
N LEU A 281 12.57 -18.61 -4.04
CA LEU A 281 11.46 -19.50 -3.62
C LEU A 281 10.09 -19.01 -4.12
N ILE A 282 9.93 -17.70 -4.30
CA ILE A 282 8.66 -17.05 -4.69
C ILE A 282 8.63 -16.78 -6.19
N GLN A 283 9.80 -16.74 -6.82
CA GLN A 283 9.96 -16.52 -8.26
C GLN A 283 9.07 -17.43 -9.12
N PRO A 284 8.89 -18.74 -8.87
CA PRO A 284 8.00 -19.57 -9.69
C PRO A 284 6.55 -19.08 -9.75
N VAL A 285 6.09 -18.40 -8.69
CA VAL A 285 4.75 -17.79 -8.64
C VAL A 285 4.76 -16.43 -9.34
N MET A 286 5.87 -15.72 -9.37
CA MET A 286 5.98 -14.39 -10.00
C MET A 286 6.28 -14.45 -11.51
N THR A 287 7.01 -15.47 -11.99
CA THR A 287 7.38 -15.63 -13.40
C THR A 287 6.18 -15.62 -14.36
N PRO A 288 5.06 -16.30 -14.07
CA PRO A 288 3.87 -16.26 -14.94
C PRO A 288 3.22 -14.86 -15.02
N LEU A 289 3.48 -14.00 -14.05
CA LEU A 289 3.05 -12.61 -14.02
C LEU A 289 4.05 -11.67 -14.72
N GLY A 290 5.16 -12.19 -15.23
CA GLY A 290 6.23 -11.38 -15.83
C GLY A 290 7.06 -10.61 -14.82
N MET A 291 7.09 -11.04 -13.56
CA MET A 291 7.79 -10.36 -12.48
C MET A 291 8.90 -11.24 -11.89
N ASP A 292 9.95 -10.60 -11.39
CA ASP A 292 11.07 -11.25 -10.72
C ASP A 292 10.88 -11.38 -9.21
N TRP A 293 11.81 -12.13 -8.60
CA TRP A 293 11.98 -12.25 -7.17
C TRP A 293 12.04 -10.90 -6.43
N ARG A 294 12.63 -9.85 -7.04
CA ARG A 294 12.72 -8.49 -6.47
C ARG A 294 11.35 -7.90 -6.15
N VAL A 295 10.41 -8.03 -7.09
CA VAL A 295 9.02 -7.60 -6.90
C VAL A 295 8.32 -8.53 -5.91
N GLY A 296 8.58 -9.84 -5.97
CA GLY A 296 8.05 -10.82 -5.02
C GLY A 296 8.41 -10.49 -3.56
N VAL A 297 9.68 -10.24 -3.25
CA VAL A 297 10.16 -9.85 -1.91
C VAL A 297 9.52 -8.54 -1.47
N SER A 298 9.43 -7.57 -2.38
CA SER A 298 8.75 -6.29 -2.11
C SER A 298 7.26 -6.51 -1.77
N LEU A 299 6.55 -7.40 -2.49
CA LEU A 299 5.15 -7.73 -2.21
C LEU A 299 4.95 -8.43 -0.85
N ILE A 300 5.89 -9.25 -0.40
CA ILE A 300 5.84 -9.81 0.96
C ILE A 300 5.97 -8.70 1.99
N SER A 301 6.94 -7.81 1.81
CA SER A 301 7.14 -6.69 2.74
C SER A 301 5.89 -5.80 2.85
N ALA A 302 5.14 -5.68 1.76
CA ALA A 302 3.86 -4.98 1.71
C ALA A 302 2.80 -5.58 2.65
N PHE A 303 2.93 -6.85 3.06
CA PHE A 303 2.01 -7.51 3.99
C PHE A 303 2.13 -6.95 5.43
N ALA A 304 3.33 -6.52 5.81
CA ALA A 304 3.59 -5.89 7.09
C ALA A 304 2.89 -4.52 7.16
N ALA A 305 3.17 -3.68 6.16
CA ALA A 305 2.49 -2.43 5.92
C ALA A 305 2.56 -2.11 4.41
N ARG A 306 1.47 -1.59 3.84
CA ARG A 306 1.28 -1.50 2.38
C ARG A 306 2.27 -0.54 1.74
N GLU A 307 2.61 0.51 2.46
CA GLU A 307 3.58 1.55 2.12
C GLU A 307 5.02 1.04 2.08
N VAL A 308 5.34 -0.02 2.84
CA VAL A 308 6.69 -0.61 2.88
C VAL A 308 7.09 -1.21 1.54
N PHE A 309 6.12 -1.49 0.66
CA PHE A 309 6.41 -1.90 -0.71
C PHE A 309 7.36 -0.92 -1.42
N VAL A 310 7.11 0.38 -1.32
CA VAL A 310 7.91 1.41 -2.01
C VAL A 310 9.31 1.47 -1.40
N SER A 311 9.40 1.47 -0.07
CA SER A 311 10.68 1.49 0.65
C SER A 311 11.53 0.25 0.35
N SER A 312 10.92 -0.94 0.31
CA SER A 312 11.60 -2.19 -0.05
C SER A 312 12.07 -2.19 -1.50
N LEU A 313 11.27 -1.63 -2.41
CA LEU A 313 11.65 -1.51 -3.82
C LEU A 313 12.84 -0.55 -3.96
N ALA A 314 12.84 0.58 -3.25
CA ALA A 314 13.95 1.53 -3.25
C ALA A 314 15.24 0.89 -2.71
N LEU A 315 15.14 0.11 -1.63
CA LEU A 315 16.27 -0.61 -1.04
C LEU A 315 16.83 -1.68 -2.00
N ILE A 316 15.96 -2.45 -2.65
CA ILE A 316 16.35 -3.54 -3.55
C ILE A 316 16.95 -3.01 -4.86
N PHE A 317 16.45 -1.89 -5.38
CA PHE A 317 17.00 -1.25 -6.58
C PHE A 317 18.12 -0.26 -6.27
N LYS A 318 18.48 -0.09 -4.99
CA LYS A 318 19.50 0.85 -4.52
C LYS A 318 19.41 2.20 -5.20
N VAL A 319 18.20 2.76 -5.12
CA VAL A 319 17.96 4.11 -5.63
C VAL A 319 18.78 5.07 -4.78
N THR A 320 19.83 5.64 -5.37
CA THR A 320 20.66 6.67 -4.73
C THR A 320 20.08 8.04 -5.06
N ASP A 321 19.95 8.91 -4.05
CA ASP A 321 19.53 10.29 -4.23
C ASP A 321 20.69 11.13 -4.77
N GLU A 322 20.99 10.99 -6.06
CA GLU A 322 21.84 11.94 -6.77
C GLU A 322 20.98 13.02 -7.43
N ASN A 323 20.94 14.20 -6.81
CA ASN A 323 20.41 15.49 -7.31
C ASN A 323 18.95 15.58 -7.82
N ASP A 324 18.24 14.46 -8.01
CA ASP A 324 16.84 14.39 -8.42
C ASP A 324 15.90 14.02 -7.26
N THR A 325 14.60 14.29 -7.40
CA THR A 325 13.62 13.85 -6.39
C THR A 325 13.60 12.31 -6.26
N PHE A 326 13.56 11.75 -5.05
CA PHE A 326 13.51 10.30 -4.76
C PHE A 326 12.55 9.49 -5.67
N GLN A 327 11.42 10.08 -6.07
CA GLN A 327 10.48 9.44 -6.99
C GLN A 327 11.01 9.32 -8.42
N GLN A 328 11.76 10.30 -8.92
CA GLN A 328 12.31 10.29 -10.28
C GLN A 328 13.47 9.31 -10.41
N SER A 329 14.41 9.32 -9.46
CA SER A 329 15.51 8.35 -9.38
C SER A 329 14.96 6.93 -9.33
N MET A 330 13.91 6.69 -8.53
CA MET A 330 13.23 5.40 -8.47
C MET A 330 12.57 4.98 -9.79
N ILE A 331 11.89 5.89 -10.48
CA ILE A 331 11.27 5.61 -11.78
C ILE A 331 12.36 5.25 -12.81
N GLN A 332 13.50 5.92 -12.77
CA GLN A 332 14.61 5.63 -13.66
C GLN A 332 15.18 4.22 -13.42
N SER A 333 15.48 3.86 -12.16
CA SER A 333 15.92 2.50 -11.83
C SER A 333 14.90 1.43 -12.24
N MET A 334 13.60 1.71 -12.13
CA MET A 334 12.56 0.82 -12.62
C MET A 334 12.56 0.70 -14.16
N ARG A 335 12.86 1.77 -14.91
CA ARG A 335 12.89 1.73 -16.39
C ARG A 335 14.09 0.95 -16.93
N GLU A 336 15.19 0.97 -16.19
CA GLU A 336 16.46 0.31 -16.53
C GLU A 336 16.50 -1.15 -16.06
N ALA A 337 15.67 -1.53 -15.08
CA ALA A 337 15.63 -2.89 -14.56
C ALA A 337 15.23 -3.93 -15.62
N THR A 338 16.06 -4.97 -15.77
CA THR A 338 15.85 -6.11 -16.67
C THR A 338 15.69 -7.43 -15.92
N ILE A 339 14.98 -8.38 -16.54
CA ILE A 339 14.76 -9.75 -16.02
C ILE A 339 15.95 -10.63 -16.37
N GLY A 340 16.75 -10.97 -15.36
CA GLY A 340 17.91 -11.85 -15.49
C GLY A 340 18.85 -11.45 -16.64
N GLU A 341 19.43 -12.44 -17.32
CA GLU A 341 20.29 -12.23 -18.49
C GLU A 341 19.49 -11.99 -19.79
N THR A 342 18.16 -12.07 -19.73
CA THR A 342 17.29 -12.11 -20.92
C THR A 342 17.07 -10.75 -21.60
N ASN A 343 17.70 -9.67 -21.13
CA ASN A 343 17.57 -8.29 -21.63
C ASN A 343 16.13 -7.76 -21.78
N GLN A 344 15.13 -8.47 -21.22
CA GLN A 344 13.73 -8.04 -21.20
C GLN A 344 13.53 -7.09 -20.04
N LYS A 345 12.79 -6.00 -20.25
CA LYS A 345 12.46 -5.06 -19.18
C LYS A 345 11.60 -5.74 -18.11
N LEU A 346 11.98 -5.54 -16.84
CA LEU A 346 11.24 -6.03 -15.69
C LEU A 346 9.93 -5.29 -15.51
N PHE A 347 9.98 -3.96 -15.64
CA PHE A 347 8.82 -3.11 -15.56
C PHE A 347 8.38 -2.71 -16.96
N THR A 348 7.15 -3.05 -17.27
CA THR A 348 6.50 -2.83 -18.54
C THR A 348 5.08 -2.34 -18.29
N ALA A 349 4.39 -1.85 -19.33
CA ALA A 349 3.04 -1.34 -19.14
C ALA A 349 2.09 -2.45 -18.66
N ALA A 350 2.28 -3.69 -19.15
CA ALA A 350 1.49 -4.83 -18.74
C ALA A 350 1.75 -5.23 -17.27
N THR A 351 3.02 -5.35 -16.87
CA THR A 351 3.39 -5.78 -15.51
C THR A 351 2.97 -4.77 -14.45
N ILE A 352 3.09 -3.47 -14.73
CA ILE A 352 2.65 -2.42 -13.80
C ILE A 352 1.14 -2.34 -13.71
N THR A 353 0.42 -2.47 -14.82
CA THR A 353 -1.04 -2.55 -14.78
C THR A 353 -1.49 -3.77 -13.97
N GLY A 354 -0.79 -4.89 -14.12
CA GLY A 354 -0.94 -6.08 -13.29
C GLY A 354 -0.71 -5.79 -11.80
N LEU A 355 0.37 -5.11 -11.43
CA LEU A 355 0.66 -4.72 -10.05
C LEU A 355 -0.43 -3.83 -9.46
N ILE A 356 -0.95 -2.87 -10.23
CA ILE A 356 -2.07 -2.03 -9.79
C ILE A 356 -3.29 -2.90 -9.46
N VAL A 357 -3.65 -3.84 -10.36
CA VAL A 357 -4.75 -4.78 -10.12
C VAL A 357 -4.47 -5.64 -8.88
N PHE A 358 -3.24 -6.13 -8.70
CA PHE A 358 -2.84 -6.89 -7.52
C PHE A 358 -3.11 -6.09 -6.24
N PHE A 359 -2.66 -4.83 -6.16
CA PHE A 359 -2.85 -3.97 -4.99
C PHE A 359 -4.31 -3.59 -4.74
N VAL A 360 -5.16 -3.51 -5.77
CA VAL A 360 -6.60 -3.26 -5.60
C VAL A 360 -7.27 -4.38 -4.81
N PHE A 361 -6.97 -5.64 -5.16
CA PHE A 361 -7.64 -6.81 -4.60
C PHE A 361 -6.93 -7.41 -3.39
N ALA A 362 -5.62 -7.30 -3.30
CA ALA A 362 -4.85 -8.01 -2.30
C ALA A 362 -5.10 -7.48 -0.87
N MET A 363 -5.40 -8.40 0.05
CA MET A 363 -5.55 -8.13 1.48
C MET A 363 -4.17 -8.16 2.16
N GLN A 364 -3.38 -7.11 1.97
CA GLN A 364 -1.97 -7.08 2.39
C GLN A 364 -1.73 -6.31 3.70
N CYS A 365 -2.60 -6.40 4.71
CA CYS A 365 -2.30 -5.66 5.94
C CYS A 365 -2.51 -6.53 7.17
N LEU A 366 -1.41 -6.89 7.84
CA LEU A 366 -1.41 -7.70 9.05
C LEU A 366 -2.37 -7.15 10.12
N SER A 367 -2.43 -5.82 10.26
CA SER A 367 -3.34 -5.15 11.18
C SER A 367 -4.83 -5.34 10.81
N THR A 368 -5.16 -5.41 9.52
CA THR A 368 -6.52 -5.71 9.06
C THR A 368 -6.92 -7.13 9.39
N VAL A 369 -6.01 -8.09 9.22
CA VAL A 369 -6.24 -9.50 9.59
C VAL A 369 -6.46 -9.62 11.10
N ALA A 370 -5.64 -8.94 11.91
CA ALA A 370 -5.73 -8.96 13.37
C ALA A 370 -7.07 -8.37 13.87
N VAL A 371 -7.53 -7.28 13.26
CA VAL A 371 -8.82 -6.66 13.61
C VAL A 371 -9.99 -7.48 13.09
N SER A 372 -9.89 -8.05 11.88
CA SER A 372 -10.87 -8.99 11.34
C SER A 372 -11.05 -10.19 12.27
N LYS A 373 -9.95 -10.79 12.76
CA LYS A 373 -10.00 -11.84 13.79
C LYS A 373 -10.73 -11.39 15.06
N LYS A 374 -10.42 -10.18 15.55
CA LYS A 374 -11.03 -9.64 16.77
C LYS A 374 -12.54 -9.40 16.61
N GLU A 375 -12.98 -8.90 15.46
CA GLU A 375 -14.39 -8.59 15.20
C GLU A 375 -15.21 -9.82 14.79
N THR A 376 -14.59 -10.83 14.17
CA THR A 376 -15.26 -12.06 13.74
C THR A 376 -15.24 -13.18 14.79
N GLY A 377 -14.42 -13.04 15.84
CA GLY A 377 -14.37 -13.99 16.96
C GLY A 377 -13.63 -15.30 16.65
N GLY A 378 -12.91 -15.41 15.53
CA GLY A 378 -12.17 -16.61 15.17
C GLY A 378 -11.22 -16.44 13.98
N TRP A 379 -10.35 -17.43 13.73
CA TRP A 379 -9.38 -17.42 12.63
C TRP A 379 -9.94 -17.87 11.28
N ARG A 380 -11.09 -18.55 11.26
CA ARG A 380 -11.66 -19.13 10.03
C ARG A 380 -11.94 -18.06 8.97
N ILE A 381 -12.59 -16.96 9.35
CA ILE A 381 -12.94 -15.87 8.45
C ILE A 381 -11.72 -15.08 7.94
N PRO A 382 -10.79 -14.59 8.79
CA PRO A 382 -9.62 -13.85 8.31
C PRO A 382 -8.68 -14.71 7.45
N LEU A 383 -8.53 -16.01 7.72
CA LEU A 383 -7.74 -16.89 6.85
C LEU A 383 -8.42 -17.10 5.49
N LEU A 384 -9.73 -17.36 5.50
CA LEU A 384 -10.51 -17.50 4.28
C LEU A 384 -10.46 -16.20 3.44
N GLN A 385 -10.52 -15.05 4.10
CA GLN A 385 -10.33 -13.74 3.50
C GLN A 385 -8.96 -13.58 2.82
N ILE A 386 -7.86 -13.89 3.52
CA ILE A 386 -6.51 -13.82 2.96
C ILE A 386 -6.39 -14.72 1.74
N ILE A 387 -6.83 -15.97 1.84
CA ILE A 387 -6.72 -16.96 0.76
C ILE A 387 -7.52 -16.48 -0.46
N ILE A 388 -8.81 -16.14 -0.27
CA ILE A 388 -9.68 -15.72 -1.36
C ILE A 388 -9.14 -14.46 -2.04
N PHE A 389 -8.78 -13.42 -1.28
CA PHE A 389 -8.34 -12.16 -1.89
C PHE A 389 -6.96 -12.26 -2.52
N THR A 390 -6.04 -13.04 -1.95
CA THR A 390 -4.71 -13.24 -2.55
C THR A 390 -4.80 -14.09 -3.81
N SER A 391 -5.60 -15.17 -3.81
CA SER A 391 -5.84 -15.98 -5.01
C SER A 391 -6.56 -15.19 -6.09
N LEU A 392 -7.58 -14.41 -5.72
CA LEU A 392 -8.30 -13.54 -6.66
C LEU A 392 -7.37 -12.47 -7.25
N ALA A 393 -6.55 -11.81 -6.41
CA ALA A 393 -5.58 -10.82 -6.86
C ALA A 393 -4.56 -11.43 -7.83
N TYR A 394 -4.04 -12.62 -7.50
CA TYR A 394 -3.10 -13.34 -8.36
C TYR A 394 -3.72 -13.69 -9.72
N LEU A 395 -4.93 -14.28 -9.73
CA LEU A 395 -5.61 -14.66 -10.97
C LEU A 395 -5.94 -13.46 -11.85
N LEU A 396 -6.46 -12.38 -11.26
CA LEU A 396 -6.77 -11.17 -12.02
C LEU A 396 -5.50 -10.52 -12.57
N THR A 397 -4.41 -10.50 -11.80
CA THR A 397 -3.11 -10.01 -12.27
C THR A 397 -2.61 -10.86 -13.45
N PHE A 398 -2.66 -12.18 -13.33
CA PHE A 398 -2.26 -13.09 -14.40
C PHE A 398 -3.07 -12.86 -15.69
N ILE A 399 -4.39 -12.71 -15.57
CA ILE A 399 -5.28 -12.43 -16.71
C ILE A 399 -4.95 -11.07 -17.33
N THR A 400 -4.76 -10.03 -16.51
CA THR A 400 -4.45 -8.68 -16.99
C THR A 400 -3.11 -8.63 -17.71
N VAL A 401 -2.05 -9.21 -17.13
CA VAL A 401 -0.71 -9.18 -17.75
C VAL A 401 -0.70 -9.97 -19.06
N ASN A 402 -1.21 -11.20 -19.07
CA ASN A 402 -1.19 -12.01 -20.28
C ASN A 402 -2.15 -11.47 -21.36
N GLY A 403 -3.30 -10.92 -20.95
CA GLY A 403 -4.22 -10.25 -21.86
C GLY A 403 -3.59 -9.05 -22.55
N LEU A 404 -2.87 -8.19 -21.80
CA LEU A 404 -2.17 -7.04 -22.37
C LEU A 404 -1.01 -7.46 -23.28
N ARG A 405 -0.27 -8.52 -22.92
CA ARG A 405 0.79 -9.10 -23.76
C ARG A 405 0.24 -9.63 -25.09
N ILE A 406 -0.92 -10.28 -25.08
CA ILE A 406 -1.60 -10.76 -26.31
C ILE A 406 -1.97 -9.59 -27.23
N ILE A 407 -2.37 -8.45 -26.65
CA ILE A 407 -2.71 -7.22 -27.39
C ILE A 407 -1.45 -6.53 -27.96
N GLY A 408 -0.25 -6.98 -27.60
CA GLY A 408 1.03 -6.42 -28.04
C GLY A 408 1.50 -5.24 -27.17
N ILE A 409 0.83 -4.99 -26.05
CA ILE A 409 1.28 -4.00 -25.06
C ILE A 409 2.28 -4.71 -24.15
N SER A 410 3.57 -4.46 -24.38
CA SER A 410 4.62 -4.99 -23.50
C SER A 410 4.64 -4.26 -22.17
#